data_AF-A0A2N2MBM6-F1
#
_entry.id   AF-A0A2N2MBM6-F1
#
_cell.length_a   1.000
_cell.length_b   1.000
_cell.length_c   1.000
_cell.angle_alpha   90.00
_cell.angle_beta   90.00
_cell.angle_gamma   90.00
#
_symmetry.space_group_name_H-M   'P 1'
#
loop_
_entity.id
_entity.type
_entity.pdbx_description
1 polymer ?
#
loop_
_entity_poly.entity_id
_entity_poly.type
_entity_poly.pdbx_seq_one_letter_code
_entity_poly.pdbx_strand_id
1 'polypeptide(L)'
;MSKYRTVHKKDFVRPYKIHPIWRGIGLLIMIIIPIIAWAAAQELTTLALASEMPQIKSVVRSLSSPFGFPSWAFDVPYISNFARWIRSIPMLKMLLTLFFMIVLAFSGVLSIIYGIIYRMSVPLYGPLDEPAPKIRAKKYTR
;
A
#
# COMPACT_ATOMS: atom_id res chain seq x y z
N MET A 1 43.88 -30.80 3.64
CA MET A 1 42.97 -30.46 2.51
C MET A 1 41.60 -31.07 2.80
N SER A 2 40.61 -30.25 3.17
CA SER A 2 39.19 -30.65 3.20
C SER A 2 38.46 -29.62 2.35
N LYS A 3 38.40 -29.87 1.03
CA LYS A 3 37.94 -28.89 0.03
C LYS A 3 36.44 -29.03 -0.28
N TYR A 4 35.78 -30.04 0.26
CA TYR A 4 34.36 -30.32 -0.02
C TYR A 4 33.66 -30.81 1.25
N ARG A 5 33.18 -29.87 2.06
CA ARG A 5 32.17 -30.16 3.07
C ARG A 5 30.82 -29.89 2.44
N THR A 6 30.20 -30.92 1.85
CA THR A 6 28.79 -30.86 1.44
C THR A 6 27.93 -30.85 2.69
N VAL A 7 27.52 -29.64 3.11
CA VAL A 7 26.59 -29.45 4.21
C VAL A 7 25.21 -29.82 3.71
N HIS A 8 24.67 -30.96 4.15
CA HIS A 8 23.26 -31.27 3.97
C HIS A 8 22.44 -30.21 4.70
N LYS A 9 21.78 -29.34 3.93
CA LYS A 9 20.89 -28.31 4.45
C LYS A 9 19.70 -29.05 5.08
N LYS A 10 19.55 -28.99 6.42
CA LYS A 10 18.36 -29.52 7.09
C LYS A 10 17.13 -28.77 6.57
N ASP A 11 16.06 -29.50 6.27
CA ASP A 11 14.78 -28.89 5.89
C ASP A 11 14.30 -27.98 7.03
N PHE A 12 14.09 -26.72 6.68
CA PHE A 12 13.73 -25.69 7.65
C PHE A 12 12.27 -25.82 8.06
N VAL A 13 12.05 -26.27 9.29
CA VAL A 13 10.74 -26.20 9.94
C VAL A 13 10.64 -24.85 10.63
N ARG A 14 9.71 -23.99 10.20
CA ARG A 14 9.47 -22.68 10.83
C ARG A 14 9.15 -22.88 12.31
N PRO A 15 9.91 -22.28 13.25
CA PRO A 15 9.71 -22.54 14.69
C PRO A 15 8.45 -21.89 15.27
N TYR A 16 7.76 -21.05 14.50
CA TYR A 16 6.54 -20.37 14.93
C TYR A 16 5.37 -20.62 13.98
N LYS A 17 4.21 -20.96 14.56
CA LYS A 17 2.91 -20.84 13.91
C LYS A 17 2.44 -19.40 14.08
N ILE A 18 2.20 -18.70 12.97
CA ILE A 18 1.55 -17.38 12.99
C ILE A 18 0.23 -17.53 13.73
N HIS A 19 0.01 -16.75 14.80
CA HIS A 19 -1.22 -16.84 15.58
C HIS A 19 -2.43 -16.57 14.67
N PRO A 20 -3.50 -17.38 14.71
CA PRO A 20 -4.67 -17.21 13.83
C PRO A 20 -5.29 -15.81 13.89
N ILE A 21 -5.26 -15.18 15.06
CA ILE A 21 -5.76 -13.82 15.29
C ILE A 21 -5.06 -12.80 14.38
N TRP A 22 -3.74 -12.91 14.19
CA TRP A 22 -2.98 -12.02 13.32
C TRP A 22 -3.39 -12.15 11.84
N ARG A 23 -3.90 -13.33 11.43
CA ARG A 23 -4.47 -13.52 10.08
C ARG A 23 -5.84 -12.85 9.95
N GLY A 24 -6.66 -12.88 11.00
CA GLY A 24 -7.98 -12.26 11.02
C GLY A 24 -7.94 -10.72 11.04
N ILE A 25 -6.99 -10.13 11.76
CA ILE A 25 -6.82 -8.67 11.84
C ILE A 25 -6.50 -8.09 10.46
N GLY A 26 -5.63 -8.74 9.67
CA GLY A 26 -5.32 -8.28 8.32
C GLY A 26 -6.56 -8.23 7.39
N LEU A 27 -7.43 -9.24 7.50
CA LEU A 27 -8.69 -9.28 6.75
C LEU A 27 -9.64 -8.15 7.17
N LEU A 28 -9.78 -7.92 8.49
CA LEU A 28 -10.60 -6.82 9.00
C LEU A 28 -10.09 -5.47 8.51
N ILE A 29 -8.78 -5.24 8.58
CA ILE A 29 -8.15 -3.99 8.12
C ILE A 29 -8.39 -3.77 6.61
N MET A 30 -8.32 -4.83 5.80
CA MET A 30 -8.58 -4.77 4.36
C MET A 30 -10.00 -4.31 4.04
N ILE A 31 -10.97 -4.57 4.91
CA ILE A 31 -12.37 -4.14 4.74
C ILE A 31 -12.60 -2.75 5.35
N ILE A 32 -12.07 -2.52 6.55
CA ILE A 32 -12.29 -1.29 7.32
C ILE A 32 -11.63 -0.09 6.63
N ILE A 33 -10.42 -0.24 6.08
CA ILE A 33 -9.70 0.88 5.44
C ILE A 33 -10.50 1.46 4.26
N PRO A 34 -10.98 0.69 3.27
CA PRO A 34 -11.81 1.23 2.19
C PRO A 34 -13.06 1.95 2.69
N ILE A 35 -13.73 1.42 3.72
CA ILE A 35 -14.94 2.04 4.27
C ILE A 35 -14.62 3.42 4.87
N ILE A 36 -13.59 3.50 5.71
CA ILE A 36 -13.15 4.76 6.31
C ILE A 36 -12.66 5.73 5.24
N ALA A 37 -11.89 5.25 4.27
CA ALA A 37 -11.36 6.09 3.20
C ALA A 37 -12.47 6.67 2.31
N TRP A 38 -13.53 5.91 2.06
CA TRP A 38 -14.69 6.39 1.31
C TRP A 38 -15.44 7.50 2.07
N ALA A 39 -15.74 7.26 3.35
CA ALA A 39 -16.38 8.27 4.20
C ALA A 39 -15.52 9.54 4.31
N ALA A 40 -14.23 9.39 4.54
CA ALA A 40 -13.29 10.50 4.60
C ALA A 40 -13.18 11.24 3.25
N ALA A 41 -13.23 10.55 2.12
CA ALA A 41 -13.23 11.20 0.81
C ALA A 41 -14.47 12.07 0.61
N GLN A 42 -15.65 11.61 1.04
CA GLN A 42 -16.89 12.40 0.97
C GLN A 42 -16.78 13.68 1.81
N GLU A 43 -16.35 13.57 3.07
CA GLU A 43 -16.17 14.75 3.94
C GLU A 43 -15.06 15.69 3.43
N LEU A 44 -13.97 15.16 2.87
CA LEU A 44 -12.94 16.00 2.30
C LEU A 44 -13.45 16.74 1.06
N THR A 45 -14.34 16.14 0.27
CA THR A 45 -14.91 16.81 -0.91
C THR A 45 -15.80 17.99 -0.54
N THR A 46 -16.61 17.86 0.51
CA THR A 46 -17.47 18.95 0.99
C THR A 46 -16.64 20.08 1.58
N LEU A 47 -15.62 19.75 2.39
CA LEU A 47 -14.67 20.71 2.94
C LEU A 47 -13.86 21.42 1.85
N ALA A 48 -13.43 20.69 0.81
CA ALA A 48 -12.67 21.27 -0.29
C ALA A 48 -13.51 22.25 -1.13
N LEU A 49 -14.80 21.98 -1.31
CA LEU A 49 -15.73 22.88 -2.00
C LEU A 49 -16.03 24.15 -1.18
N ALA A 50 -16.13 24.01 0.15
CA ALA A 50 -16.35 25.14 1.06
C ALA A 50 -15.09 26.01 1.25
N SER A 51 -13.91 25.49 0.91
CA SER A 51 -12.65 26.20 1.15
C SER A 51 -12.47 27.41 0.23
N GLU A 52 -12.10 28.55 0.83
CA GLU A 52 -11.81 29.76 0.07
C GLU A 52 -10.38 29.82 -0.49
N MET A 53 -9.51 28.92 -0.06
CA MET A 53 -8.07 28.95 -0.36
C MET A 53 -7.80 28.79 -1.86
N PRO A 54 -6.99 29.67 -2.48
CA PRO A 54 -6.75 29.66 -3.93
C PRO A 54 -6.07 28.37 -4.42
N GLN A 55 -5.18 27.78 -3.62
CA GLN A 55 -4.50 26.53 -3.93
C GLN A 55 -5.48 25.35 -3.97
N ILE A 56 -6.46 25.33 -3.05
CA ILE A 56 -7.46 24.26 -3.00
C ILE A 56 -8.45 24.44 -4.15
N LYS A 57 -8.89 25.67 -4.42
CA LYS A 57 -9.80 25.98 -5.54
C LYS A 57 -9.25 25.56 -6.90
N SER A 58 -7.95 25.73 -7.15
CA SER A 58 -7.35 25.30 -8.43
C SER A 58 -7.36 23.77 -8.58
N VAL A 59 -7.06 23.05 -7.50
CA VAL A 59 -7.12 21.58 -7.45
C VAL A 59 -8.54 21.07 -7.62
N VAL A 60 -9.50 21.64 -6.86
CA VAL A 60 -10.92 21.31 -6.98
C VAL A 60 -11.41 21.54 -8.40
N ARG A 61 -11.09 22.70 -9.01
CA ARG A 61 -11.50 22.97 -10.40
C ARG A 61 -10.96 21.93 -11.39
N SER A 62 -9.72 21.49 -11.22
CA SER A 62 -9.10 20.45 -12.08
C SER A 62 -9.74 19.07 -11.89
N LEU A 63 -10.15 18.75 -10.67
CA LEU A 63 -10.72 17.46 -10.29
C LEU A 63 -12.24 17.37 -10.46
N SER A 64 -12.94 18.51 -10.47
CA SER A 64 -14.40 18.60 -10.70
C SER A 64 -14.80 18.36 -12.15
N SER A 65 -13.85 18.32 -13.08
CA SER A 65 -14.13 18.00 -14.49
C SER A 65 -14.77 16.61 -14.61
N PRO A 66 -15.80 16.43 -15.46
CA PRO A 66 -16.41 15.13 -15.73
C PRO A 66 -15.37 14.08 -16.15
N PHE A 67 -15.65 12.82 -15.84
CA PHE A 67 -14.79 11.72 -16.26
C PHE A 67 -14.75 11.64 -17.79
N GLY A 68 -13.55 11.78 -18.37
CA GLY A 68 -13.33 11.74 -19.81
C GLY A 68 -13.19 10.30 -20.30
N PHE A 69 -14.05 9.90 -21.24
CA PHE A 69 -13.94 8.63 -21.94
C PHE A 69 -13.43 8.84 -23.36
N PRO A 70 -12.61 7.92 -23.91
CA PRO A 70 -12.22 7.97 -25.31
C PRO A 70 -13.45 7.73 -26.21
N SER A 71 -13.44 8.29 -27.42
CA SER A 71 -14.59 8.26 -28.34
C SER A 71 -15.07 6.83 -28.64
N TRP A 72 -14.14 5.89 -28.81
CA TRP A 72 -14.45 4.48 -29.07
C TRP A 72 -15.32 3.83 -27.98
N ALA A 73 -15.29 4.33 -26.74
CA ALA A 73 -16.08 3.77 -25.64
C ALA A 73 -17.59 3.98 -25.84
N PHE A 74 -17.97 4.97 -26.65
CA PHE A 74 -19.37 5.25 -26.97
C PHE A 74 -19.88 4.52 -28.22
N ASP A 75 -18.99 3.97 -29.03
CA ASP A 75 -19.33 3.24 -30.26
C ASP A 75 -19.81 1.82 -29.98
N VAL A 76 -19.40 1.23 -28.85
CA VAL A 76 -19.80 -0.13 -28.45
C VAL A 76 -21.07 -0.08 -27.59
N PRO A 77 -22.17 -0.77 -27.98
CA PRO A 77 -23.49 -0.64 -27.32
C PRO A 77 -23.46 -0.86 -25.80
N TYR A 78 -22.82 -1.93 -25.32
CA TYR A 78 -22.74 -2.25 -23.89
C TYR A 78 -21.84 -1.28 -23.11
N ILE A 79 -20.74 -0.83 -23.72
CA ILE A 79 -19.78 0.08 -23.09
C ILE A 79 -20.37 1.49 -23.01
N SER A 80 -21.14 1.91 -24.02
CA SER A 80 -21.75 3.23 -24.07
C SER A 80 -22.71 3.48 -22.89
N ASN A 81 -23.53 2.48 -22.54
CA ASN A 81 -24.45 2.56 -21.40
C ASN A 81 -23.68 2.68 -20.08
N PHE A 82 -22.63 1.88 -19.92
CA PHE A 82 -21.78 1.91 -18.74
C PHE A 82 -21.00 3.24 -18.60
N ALA A 83 -20.43 3.74 -19.70
CA ALA A 83 -19.72 5.02 -19.73
C ALA A 83 -20.65 6.19 -19.40
N ARG A 84 -21.89 6.19 -19.91
CA ARG A 84 -22.91 7.18 -19.57
C ARG A 84 -23.30 7.11 -18.08
N TRP A 85 -23.48 5.90 -17.54
CA TRP A 85 -23.77 5.70 -16.12
C TRP A 85 -22.64 6.24 -15.24
N ILE A 86 -21.38 5.92 -15.55
CA ILE A 86 -20.22 6.46 -14.81
C ILE A 86 -20.19 7.98 -14.88
N ARG A 87 -20.41 8.55 -16.07
CA ARG A 87 -20.40 10.01 -16.28
C ARG A 87 -21.54 10.72 -15.54
N SER A 88 -22.62 10.02 -15.20
CA SER A 88 -23.76 10.60 -14.46
C SER A 88 -23.44 10.87 -12.99
N ILE A 89 -22.39 10.25 -12.44
CA ILE A 89 -22.02 10.41 -11.04
C ILE A 89 -21.26 11.75 -10.88
N PRO A 90 -21.77 12.70 -10.08
CA PRO A 90 -21.16 14.01 -9.92
C PRO A 90 -19.82 13.88 -9.22
N MET A 91 -18.82 14.63 -9.70
CA MET A 91 -17.49 14.75 -9.07
C MET A 91 -16.76 13.42 -8.83
N LEU A 92 -17.14 12.37 -9.57
CA LEU A 92 -16.59 11.02 -9.40
C LEU A 92 -15.06 11.00 -9.48
N LYS A 93 -14.48 11.78 -10.41
CA LYS A 93 -13.03 11.90 -10.56
C LYS A 93 -12.37 12.39 -9.27
N MET A 94 -12.87 13.48 -8.68
CA MET A 94 -12.36 14.03 -7.42
C MET A 94 -12.51 13.03 -6.28
N LEU A 95 -13.68 12.43 -6.15
CA LEU A 95 -13.99 11.49 -5.07
C LEU A 95 -13.13 10.22 -5.13
N LEU A 96 -12.96 9.63 -6.32
CA LEU A 96 -12.04 8.49 -6.51
C LEU A 96 -10.60 8.87 -6.22
N THR A 97 -10.15 10.05 -6.67
CA THR A 97 -8.77 10.50 -6.46
C THR A 97 -8.46 10.63 -4.97
N LEU A 98 -9.36 11.27 -4.22
CA LEU A 98 -9.24 11.43 -2.78
C LEU A 98 -9.34 10.09 -2.04
N PHE A 99 -10.28 9.22 -2.45
CA PHE A 99 -10.39 7.86 -1.92
C PHE A 99 -9.06 7.11 -2.03
N PHE A 100 -8.48 7.03 -3.24
CA PHE A 100 -7.21 6.33 -3.45
C PHE A 100 -6.05 6.98 -2.69
N MET A 101 -6.00 8.31 -2.65
CA MET A 101 -4.98 9.03 -1.88
C MET A 101 -5.07 8.70 -0.38
N ILE A 102 -6.27 8.64 0.18
CA ILE A 102 -6.50 8.30 1.59
C ILE A 102 -6.15 6.83 1.85
N VAL A 103 -6.59 5.91 1.00
CA VAL A 103 -6.21 4.49 1.10
C VAL A 103 -4.70 4.32 1.08
N LEU A 104 -4.00 5.01 0.17
CA LEU A 104 -2.55 4.96 0.05
C LEU A 104 -1.88 5.56 1.30
N ALA A 105 -2.38 6.67 1.82
CA ALA A 105 -1.87 7.28 3.04
C ALA A 105 -2.03 6.36 4.25
N PHE A 106 -3.24 5.82 4.50
CA PHE A 106 -3.50 4.91 5.62
C PHE A 106 -2.70 3.61 5.52
N SER A 107 -2.69 2.99 4.35
CA SER A 107 -1.91 1.76 4.13
C SER A 107 -0.41 2.00 4.25
N GLY A 108 0.09 3.15 3.77
CA GLY A 108 1.49 3.55 3.92
C GLY A 108 1.88 3.74 5.38
N VAL A 109 1.07 4.45 6.17
CA VAL A 109 1.30 4.64 7.61
C VAL A 109 1.30 3.30 8.33
N LEU A 110 0.31 2.44 8.07
CA LEU A 110 0.24 1.10 8.67
C LEU A 110 1.43 0.22 8.26
N SER A 111 1.91 0.31 7.03
CA SER A 111 3.09 -0.41 6.56
C SER A 111 4.36 0.02 7.31
N ILE A 112 4.51 1.32 7.60
CA ILE A 112 5.64 1.84 8.39
C ILE A 112 5.56 1.32 9.82
N ILE A 113 4.38 1.42 10.45
CA ILE A 113 4.16 0.93 11.83
C ILE A 113 4.45 -0.59 11.89
N TYR A 114 3.93 -1.35 10.94
CA TYR A 114 4.18 -2.78 10.83
C TYR A 114 5.67 -3.08 10.69
N GLY A 115 6.39 -2.35 9.84
CA GLY A 115 7.84 -2.50 9.66
C GLY A 115 8.62 -2.25 10.96
N ILE A 116 8.23 -1.24 11.75
CA ILE A 116 8.84 -0.95 13.05
C ILE A 116 8.58 -2.09 14.04
N ILE A 117 7.33 -2.55 14.16
CA ILE A 117 6.95 -3.68 15.03
C ILE A 117 7.69 -4.95 14.62
N TYR A 118 7.77 -5.22 13.32
CA TYR A 118 8.47 -6.38 12.78
C TYR A 118 9.96 -6.33 13.12
N ARG A 119 10.61 -5.16 12.97
CA ARG A 119 12.01 -4.97 13.33
C ARG A 119 12.29 -5.16 14.82
N MET A 120 11.35 -4.82 15.69
CA MET A 120 11.49 -5.03 17.14
C MET A 120 11.26 -6.48 17.56
N SER A 121 10.41 -7.21 16.85
CA SER A 121 10.00 -8.57 17.22
C SER A 121 10.87 -9.67 16.61
N VAL A 122 11.54 -9.41 15.48
CA VAL A 122 12.37 -10.40 14.80
C VAL A 122 13.85 -10.17 15.14
N PRO A 123 14.56 -11.21 15.65
CA PRO A 123 16.00 -11.10 15.89
C PRO A 123 16.78 -10.92 14.58
N LEU A 124 17.85 -10.11 14.65
CA LEU A 124 18.66 -9.69 13.49
C LEU A 124 19.33 -10.85 12.74
N TYR A 125 19.62 -11.94 13.45
CA TYR A 125 20.18 -13.16 12.90
C TYR A 125 19.17 -14.28 13.03
N GLY A 126 18.90 -14.94 11.91
CA GLY A 126 18.16 -16.19 11.92
C GLY A 126 18.99 -17.30 12.58
N PRO A 127 18.34 -18.37 13.06
CA PRO A 127 19.04 -19.55 13.60
C PRO A 127 19.93 -20.28 12.57
N LEU A 128 19.89 -19.86 11.30
CA LEU A 128 20.67 -20.39 10.18
C LEU A 128 21.71 -19.40 9.65
N ASP A 129 21.75 -18.16 10.16
CA ASP A 129 22.73 -17.18 9.70
C ASP A 129 24.07 -17.45 10.38
N GLU A 130 25.10 -17.71 9.58
CA GLU A 130 26.47 -17.76 10.07
C GLU A 130 26.88 -16.34 10.45
N PRO A 131 27.32 -16.08 11.70
CA PRO A 131 27.73 -14.74 12.09
C PRO A 131 28.87 -14.27 11.18
N ALA A 132 28.86 -12.98 10.83
CA ALA A 132 29.85 -12.41 9.93
C ALA A 132 31.27 -12.84 10.36
N PRO A 133 32.10 -13.39 9.44
CA PRO A 133 33.42 -13.89 9.81
C PRO A 133 34.22 -12.74 10.40
N LYS A 134 34.70 -12.91 11.65
CA LYS A 134 35.56 -11.94 12.32
C LYS A 134 36.95 -11.96 11.68
N ILE A 135 37.08 -11.40 10.48
CA ILE A 135 38.37 -11.30 9.80
C ILE A 135 39.15 -10.17 10.47
N ARG A 136 40.13 -10.51 11.32
CA ARG A 136 41.19 -9.56 11.70
C ARG A 136 42.14 -9.42 10.51
N ALA A 137 41.80 -8.55 9.57
CA ALA A 137 42.70 -8.22 8.47
C ALA A 137 43.96 -7.58 9.05
N LYS A 138 45.11 -8.25 8.91
CA LYS A 138 46.39 -7.61 9.21
C LYS A 138 46.61 -6.50 8.18
N LYS A 139 46.92 -5.30 8.65
CA LYS A 139 47.28 -4.16 7.79
C LYS A 139 48.50 -4.58 6.96
N TYR A 140 48.39 -4.54 5.64
CA TYR A 140 49.50 -4.83 4.73
C TYR A 140 50.52 -3.69 4.86
N THR A 141 51.71 -3.97 5.40
CA THR A 141 52.84 -3.04 5.39
C THR A 141 53.66 -3.34 4.14
N ARG A 142 53.85 -2.31 3.30
CA ARG A 142 54.62 -2.40 2.06
C ARG A 142 56.04 -1.90 2.29
#